data_AF-A0A843VDN4-F1
#
_entry.id   AF-A0A843VDN4-F1
#
_cell.length_a   1.000
_cell.length_b   1.000
_cell.length_c   1.000
_cell.angle_alpha   90.00
_cell.angle_beta   90.00
_cell.angle_gamma   90.00
#
_symmetry.space_group_name_H-M   'P 1'
#
loop_
_entity.id
_entity.type
_entity.pdbx_description
1 polymer ?
#
loop_
_entity_poly.entity_id
_entity_poly.type
_entity_poly.pdbx_seq_one_letter_code
_entity_poly.pdbx_strand_id
1 'polypeptide(L)'
;MAATPLVGQLIFHSNHGHKAWEDPSFIKWRKRDAHVTLRCHDTIEGSLKYWYNRCKVDFQISDSAVWNDDAISASLESAAYWVKDLPFVKSLSGYWKFFLSSNPAAVPENFYDNSFDDSHWVALPGK
;
A
#
# COMPACT_ATOMS: atom_id res chain seq x y z
N MET A 1 -26.14 -36.20 7.26
CA MET A 1 -24.70 -36.00 7.54
C MET A 1 -24.20 -34.91 6.59
N ALA A 2 -24.06 -33.68 7.09
CA ALA A 2 -23.62 -32.55 6.29
C ALA A 2 -22.15 -32.25 6.62
N ALA A 3 -21.28 -32.30 5.61
CA ALA A 3 -19.88 -31.95 5.73
C ALA A 3 -19.74 -30.43 5.79
N THR A 4 -19.21 -29.91 6.89
CA THR A 4 -18.78 -28.51 7.01
C THR A 4 -17.44 -28.32 6.31
N PRO A 5 -17.30 -27.32 5.42
CA PRO A 5 -16.03 -27.06 4.76
C PRO A 5 -15.12 -26.28 5.73
N LEU A 6 -13.96 -26.84 6.04
CA LEU A 6 -12.87 -26.16 6.75
C LEU A 6 -12.18 -25.21 5.77
N VAL A 7 -12.76 -24.02 5.55
CA VAL A 7 -12.12 -22.94 4.81
C VAL A 7 -11.48 -21.98 5.80
N GLY A 8 -10.15 -22.08 5.89
CA GLY A 8 -9.28 -20.91 5.95
C GLY A 8 -9.37 -19.99 7.17
N GLN A 9 -9.22 -20.51 8.37
CA GLN A 9 -8.82 -19.69 9.53
C GLN A 9 -7.44 -20.13 10.02
N LEU A 10 -6.41 -19.77 9.24
CA LEU A 10 -5.06 -19.64 9.80
C LEU A 10 -5.00 -18.24 10.42
N ILE A 11 -5.61 -18.14 11.59
CA ILE A 11 -5.38 -17.06 12.56
C ILE A 11 -3.87 -17.02 12.80
N PHE A 12 -3.25 -15.86 12.61
CA PHE A 12 -1.89 -15.63 13.12
C PHE A 12 -1.96 -15.83 14.63
N HIS A 13 -1.60 -17.03 15.10
CA HIS A 13 -1.19 -17.19 16.47
C HIS A 13 0.15 -16.45 16.58
N SER A 14 0.11 -15.22 17.06
CA SER A 14 1.27 -14.44 17.48
C SER A 14 1.99 -15.06 18.71
N ASN A 15 1.85 -16.38 18.92
CA ASN A 15 2.26 -17.09 20.12
C ASN A 15 3.51 -17.97 19.95
N HIS A 16 4.30 -17.78 18.89
CA HIS A 16 5.56 -18.51 18.75
C HIS A 16 6.66 -17.55 18.31
N GLY A 17 7.69 -17.39 19.16
CA GLY A 17 8.76 -16.37 19.10
C GLY A 17 9.65 -16.33 17.85
N HIS A 18 9.20 -16.84 16.72
CA HIS A 18 9.85 -16.69 15.44
C HIS A 18 9.49 -15.34 14.81
N LYS A 19 10.46 -14.43 14.82
CA LYS A 19 10.35 -13.11 14.18
C LYS A 19 10.83 -13.22 12.74
N ALA A 20 9.88 -13.25 11.80
CA ALA A 20 10.17 -13.37 10.36
C ALA A 20 11.15 -12.31 9.83
N TRP A 21 11.22 -11.13 10.47
CA TRP A 21 12.14 -10.07 10.10
C TRP A 21 13.58 -10.24 10.63
N GLU A 22 13.84 -11.23 11.51
CA GLU A 22 15.19 -11.61 11.98
C GLU A 22 15.78 -12.79 11.18
N ASP A 23 15.00 -13.44 10.30
CA ASP A 23 15.42 -14.61 9.52
C ASP A 23 15.79 -14.22 8.07
N PRO A 24 17.08 -14.29 7.68
CA PRO A 24 17.51 -13.91 6.32
C PRO A 24 17.01 -14.85 5.22
N SER A 25 16.58 -16.06 5.57
CA SER A 25 15.99 -17.01 4.60
C SER A 25 14.52 -16.68 4.30
N PHE A 26 13.86 -15.91 5.17
CA PHE A 26 12.45 -15.56 5.04
C PHE A 26 12.26 -14.26 4.24
N ILE A 27 12.24 -14.38 2.91
CA ILE A 27 12.17 -13.20 2.01
C ILE A 27 10.76 -12.84 1.52
N LYS A 28 9.80 -13.78 1.54
CA LYS A 28 8.39 -13.53 1.15
C LYS A 28 7.45 -14.60 1.70
N TRP A 29 6.21 -14.21 2.00
CA TRP A 29 5.10 -15.13 2.30
C TRP A 29 3.88 -14.78 1.46
N ARG A 30 3.33 -15.77 0.73
CA ARG A 30 2.12 -15.62 -0.11
C ARG A 30 2.13 -14.40 -1.06
N LYS A 31 3.32 -13.88 -1.40
CA LYS A 31 3.51 -12.81 -2.38
C LYS A 31 3.53 -13.42 -3.79
N ARG A 32 2.80 -12.81 -4.72
CA ARG A 32 2.83 -13.18 -6.15
C ARG A 32 4.25 -13.08 -6.70
N ASP A 33 4.53 -13.85 -7.75
CA ASP A 33 5.82 -13.78 -8.44
C ASP A 33 6.01 -12.44 -9.16
N ALA A 34 7.28 -12.07 -9.31
CA ALA A 34 7.66 -10.85 -10.00
C ALA A 34 7.24 -10.94 -11.47
N HIS A 35 6.66 -9.86 -11.99
CA HIS A 35 6.18 -9.75 -13.35
C HIS A 35 6.33 -8.29 -13.81
N VAL A 36 6.23 -8.06 -15.12
CA VAL A 36 6.17 -6.72 -15.70
C VAL A 36 4.96 -5.95 -15.17
N THR A 37 5.02 -4.62 -15.11
CA THR A 37 3.89 -3.81 -14.65
C THR A 37 2.66 -4.03 -15.53
N LEU A 38 1.59 -4.58 -14.95
CA LEU A 38 0.30 -4.75 -15.62
C LEU A 38 -0.68 -3.70 -15.12
N ARG A 39 -1.34 -3.01 -16.05
CA ARG A 39 -2.45 -2.09 -15.77
C ARG A 39 -3.68 -2.60 -16.52
N CYS A 40 -4.75 -2.89 -15.77
CA CYS A 40 -6.00 -3.35 -16.38
C CYS A 40 -6.75 -2.16 -16.99
N HIS A 41 -7.15 -2.30 -18.25
CA HIS A 41 -7.98 -1.35 -18.97
C HIS A 41 -9.25 -2.04 -19.46
N ASP A 42 -10.31 -1.27 -19.63
CA ASP A 42 -11.58 -1.71 -20.21
C ASP A 42 -11.50 -1.84 -21.74
N THR A 43 -10.65 -1.03 -22.38
CA THR A 43 -10.54 -0.87 -23.83
C THR A 43 -9.08 -0.78 -24.28
N ILE A 44 -8.82 -1.18 -25.53
CA ILE A 44 -7.48 -1.08 -26.14
C ILE A 44 -7.10 0.39 -26.30
N GLU A 45 -8.03 1.23 -26.73
CA GLU A 45 -7.85 2.67 -26.94
C GLU A 45 -7.50 3.37 -25.62
N GLY A 46 -8.19 3.01 -24.53
CA GLY A 46 -7.88 3.51 -23.19
C GLY A 46 -6.46 3.14 -22.76
N SER A 47 -6.02 1.91 -23.05
CA SER A 47 -4.65 1.47 -22.75
C SER A 47 -3.59 2.27 -23.53
N LEU A 48 -3.79 2.49 -24.84
CA LEU A 48 -2.87 3.24 -25.68
C LEU A 48 -2.80 4.72 -25.26
N LYS A 49 -3.97 5.34 -25.02
CA LYS A 49 -4.06 6.72 -24.54
C LYS A 49 -3.37 6.91 -23.19
N TYR A 50 -3.54 5.96 -22.27
CA TYR A 50 -2.92 6.01 -20.95
C TYR A 50 -1.39 6.10 -21.05
N TRP A 51 -0.78 5.20 -21.82
CA TRP A 51 0.66 5.16 -22.02
C TRP A 51 1.17 6.37 -22.80
N TYR A 52 0.50 6.74 -23.91
CA TYR A 52 0.91 7.88 -24.72
C TYR A 52 0.98 9.18 -23.92
N ASN A 53 0.04 9.41 -23.00
CA ASN A 53 0.04 10.60 -22.16
C ASN A 53 1.16 10.58 -21.10
N ARG A 54 1.50 9.41 -20.57
CA ARG A 54 2.41 9.25 -19.43
C ARG A 54 3.86 8.97 -19.81
N CYS A 55 4.13 8.65 -21.07
CA CYS A 55 5.50 8.57 -21.60
C CYS A 55 6.11 9.95 -21.90
N LYS A 56 5.33 11.04 -21.77
CA LYS A 56 5.78 12.42 -22.05
C LYS A 56 6.45 13.08 -20.83
N VAL A 57 7.22 12.33 -20.07
CA VAL A 57 7.92 12.86 -18.89
C VAL A 57 9.20 13.55 -19.33
N ASP A 58 9.39 14.78 -18.87
CA ASP A 58 10.66 15.50 -19.00
C ASP A 58 11.50 15.24 -17.74
N PHE A 59 12.68 14.65 -17.93
CA PHE A 59 13.57 14.32 -16.81
C PHE A 59 14.12 15.58 -16.13
N GLN A 60 14.22 16.72 -16.81
CA GLN A 60 14.74 17.96 -16.22
C GLN A 60 13.85 18.46 -15.08
N ILE A 61 12.56 18.07 -15.07
CA ILE A 61 11.62 18.39 -13.99
C ILE A 61 12.05 17.73 -12.67
N SER A 62 12.86 16.66 -12.68
CA SER A 62 13.29 16.03 -11.42
C SER A 62 14.18 16.93 -10.57
N ASP A 63 14.91 17.85 -11.20
CA ASP A 63 15.87 18.72 -10.49
C ASP A 63 15.18 19.76 -9.61
N SER A 64 13.91 20.07 -9.89
CA SER A 64 13.09 20.98 -9.09
C SER A 64 12.22 20.27 -8.05
N ALA A 65 12.33 18.93 -7.94
CA ALA A 65 11.54 18.16 -7.00
C ALA A 65 11.91 18.50 -5.55
N VAL A 66 10.89 18.78 -4.75
CA VAL A 66 11.02 19.02 -3.31
C VAL A 66 10.89 17.70 -2.56
N TRP A 67 11.66 17.53 -1.47
CA TRP A 67 11.74 16.29 -0.68
C TRP A 67 11.34 16.47 0.80
N ASN A 68 10.73 17.60 1.15
CA ASN A 68 10.22 17.90 2.49
C ASN A 68 8.67 17.80 2.51
N ASP A 69 8.02 18.29 3.57
CA ASP A 69 6.57 18.26 3.71
C ASP A 69 5.82 19.08 2.64
N ASP A 70 6.47 20.05 1.98
CA ASP A 70 5.87 20.78 0.86
C ASP A 70 5.59 19.85 -0.34
N ALA A 71 6.23 18.69 -0.40
CA ALA A 71 6.02 17.67 -1.42
C ALA A 71 4.73 16.86 -1.23
N ILE A 72 4.05 16.97 -0.08
CA ILE A 72 2.86 16.17 0.24
C ILE A 72 1.77 16.37 -0.81
N SER A 73 1.40 17.63 -1.10
CA SER A 73 0.33 17.96 -2.04
C SER A 73 0.64 17.44 -3.44
N ALA A 74 1.86 17.70 -3.94
CA ALA A 74 2.31 17.24 -5.26
C ALA A 74 2.34 15.70 -5.35
N SER A 75 2.69 15.02 -4.25
CA SER A 75 2.69 13.56 -4.18
C SER A 75 1.28 12.98 -4.27
N LEU A 76 0.30 13.60 -3.60
CA LEU A 76 -1.11 13.20 -3.68
C LEU A 76 -1.70 13.46 -5.08
N GLU A 77 -1.39 14.61 -5.67
CA GLU A 77 -1.80 14.93 -7.05
C GLU A 77 -1.19 13.94 -8.06
N SER A 78 0.09 13.60 -7.91
CA SER A 78 0.75 12.59 -8.72
C SER A 78 0.07 11.23 -8.61
N ALA A 79 -0.22 10.77 -7.37
CA ALA A 79 -0.92 9.51 -7.15
C ALA A 79 -2.31 9.49 -7.82
N ALA A 80 -3.06 10.60 -7.72
CA ALA A 80 -4.35 10.75 -8.39
C ALA A 80 -4.21 10.74 -9.93
N TYR A 81 -3.20 11.43 -10.45
CA TYR A 81 -2.88 11.45 -11.88
C TYR A 81 -2.56 10.05 -12.41
N TRP A 82 -1.78 9.23 -11.70
CA TRP A 82 -1.39 7.89 -12.16
C TRP A 82 -2.55 6.90 -12.27
N VAL A 83 -3.62 7.10 -11.51
CA VAL A 83 -4.84 6.26 -11.55
C VAL A 83 -5.97 6.87 -12.36
N LYS A 84 -5.82 8.11 -12.84
CA LYS A 84 -6.83 8.80 -13.65
C LYS A 84 -7.18 7.99 -14.90
N ASP A 85 -8.48 7.83 -15.12
CA ASP A 85 -9.08 7.08 -16.23
C ASP A 85 -8.76 5.57 -16.23
N LEU A 86 -8.37 4.99 -15.08
CA LEU A 86 -8.22 3.54 -14.91
C LEU A 86 -9.44 2.93 -14.20
N PRO A 87 -10.29 2.16 -14.89
CA PRO A 87 -11.57 1.70 -14.31
C PRO A 87 -11.43 0.67 -13.19
N PHE A 88 -10.31 -0.05 -13.14
CA PHE A 88 -10.07 -1.14 -12.19
C PHE A 88 -9.00 -0.81 -11.14
N VAL A 89 -8.58 0.45 -11.04
CA VAL A 89 -7.50 0.87 -10.15
C VAL A 89 -8.01 1.97 -9.23
N LYS A 90 -7.79 1.79 -7.93
CA LYS A 90 -8.08 2.80 -6.91
C LYS A 90 -6.79 3.17 -6.21
N SER A 91 -6.49 4.47 -6.16
CA SER A 91 -5.39 4.96 -5.34
C SER A 91 -5.77 4.84 -3.86
N LEU A 92 -4.81 4.38 -3.07
CA LEU A 92 -4.86 4.36 -1.61
C LEU A 92 -3.92 5.41 -1.00
N SER A 93 -3.28 6.24 -1.83
CA SER A 93 -2.49 7.38 -1.35
C SER A 93 -3.43 8.40 -0.70
N GLY A 94 -3.02 8.92 0.45
CA GLY A 94 -3.84 9.81 1.27
C GLY A 94 -3.35 9.83 2.70
N TYR A 95 -4.23 10.25 3.59
CA TYR A 95 -3.97 10.34 5.02
C TYR A 95 -4.33 9.03 5.72
N TRP A 96 -3.36 8.42 6.38
CA TRP A 96 -3.50 7.16 7.11
C TRP A 96 -3.20 7.39 8.58
N LYS A 97 -4.08 6.90 9.46
CA LYS A 97 -3.81 6.87 10.90
C LYS A 97 -2.54 6.08 11.16
N PHE A 98 -1.64 6.67 11.93
CA PHE A 98 -0.30 6.13 12.15
C PHE A 98 0.09 6.22 13.62
N PHE A 99 0.78 5.19 14.09
CA PHE A 99 1.30 5.11 15.44
C PHE A 99 2.77 4.71 15.40
N LEU A 100 3.62 5.52 16.05
CA LEU A 100 5.03 5.24 16.21
C LEU A 100 5.27 4.66 17.60
N SER A 101 5.84 3.47 17.66
CA SER A 101 6.31 2.85 18.89
C SER A 101 7.83 2.80 18.95
N SER A 102 8.40 2.76 20.17
CA SER A 102 9.85 2.68 20.36
C SER A 102 10.43 1.33 19.97
N ASN A 103 9.62 0.27 19.97
CA ASN A 103 10.01 -1.08 19.58
C ASN A 103 8.76 -1.93 19.23
N PRO A 104 8.91 -3.07 18.51
CA PRO A 104 7.77 -3.90 18.11
C PRO A 104 6.93 -4.47 19.25
N ALA A 105 7.52 -4.70 20.44
CA ALA A 105 6.79 -5.25 21.58
C ALA A 105 5.92 -4.20 22.30
N ALA A 106 6.14 -2.92 22.03
CA ALA A 106 5.36 -1.81 22.57
C ALA A 106 4.25 -1.34 21.62
N VAL A 107 3.93 -2.12 20.58
CA VAL A 107 2.78 -1.86 19.70
C VAL A 107 1.49 -2.35 20.40
N PRO A 108 0.38 -1.59 20.35
CA PRO A 108 -0.88 -2.01 20.96
C PRO A 108 -1.36 -3.39 20.47
N GLU A 109 -1.81 -4.24 21.38
CA GLU A 109 -2.35 -5.55 21.01
C GLU A 109 -3.60 -5.40 20.13
N ASN A 110 -3.74 -6.29 19.14
CA ASN A 110 -4.89 -6.36 18.24
C ASN A 110 -5.23 -5.06 17.50
N PHE A 111 -4.23 -4.18 17.25
CA PHE A 111 -4.42 -2.95 16.47
C PHE A 111 -4.91 -3.17 15.02
N TYR A 112 -4.80 -4.40 14.52
CA TYR A 112 -5.26 -4.80 13.19
C TYR A 112 -6.76 -5.15 13.15
N ASP A 113 -7.44 -5.21 14.30
CA ASP A 113 -8.87 -5.49 14.37
C ASP A 113 -9.69 -4.26 13.98
N ASN A 114 -10.82 -4.48 13.30
CA ASN A 114 -11.76 -3.42 12.93
C ASN A 114 -12.42 -2.75 14.14
N SER A 115 -12.47 -3.42 15.30
CA SER A 115 -13.03 -2.84 16.53
C SER A 115 -12.00 -2.07 17.37
N PHE A 116 -10.73 -2.00 16.96
CA PHE A 116 -9.71 -1.27 17.70
C PHE A 116 -9.96 0.24 17.62
N ASP A 117 -9.88 0.94 18.76
CA ASP A 117 -10.03 2.39 18.80
C ASP A 117 -8.70 3.10 18.48
N ASP A 118 -8.61 3.60 17.25
CA ASP A 118 -7.49 4.38 16.73
C ASP A 118 -7.83 5.89 16.64
N SER A 119 -8.87 6.37 17.34
CA SER A 119 -9.30 7.77 17.28
C SER A 119 -8.24 8.78 17.73
N HIS A 120 -7.35 8.37 18.63
CA HIS A 120 -6.25 9.19 19.14
C HIS A 120 -5.00 9.20 18.24
N TRP A 121 -4.98 8.41 17.16
CA TRP A 121 -3.82 8.35 16.26
C TRP A 121 -3.79 9.53 15.30
N VAL A 122 -2.61 10.10 15.11
CA VAL A 122 -2.39 11.17 14.14
C VAL A 122 -2.30 10.56 12.73
N ALA A 123 -2.83 11.26 11.73
CA ALA A 123 -2.71 10.82 10.35
C ALA A 123 -1.37 11.25 9.74
N LEU A 124 -0.76 10.38 8.93
CA LEU A 124 0.35 10.71 8.04
C LEU A 124 -0.12 10.69 6.58
N PRO A 125 0.37 11.61 5.71
CA PRO A 125 1.27 12.72 6.05
C PRO A 125 0.61 13.72 7.02
N GLY A 126 1.38 14.30 7.94
CA GLY A 126 0.85 15.25 8.92
C GLY A 126 0.23 16.48 8.25
N LYS A 127 -0.61 17.21 8.99
CA LYS A 127 -0.85 18.63 8.69
C LYS A 127 0.20 19.48 9.37
#